data_AF-A0AAC8QE09-F1
#
_entry.id   AF-A0AAC8QE09-F1
#
_cell.length_a   1.000
_cell.length_b   1.000
_cell.length_c   1.000
_cell.angle_alpha   90.00
_cell.angle_beta   90.00
_cell.angle_gamma   90.00
#
_symmetry.space_group_name_H-M   'P 1'
#
loop_
_entity.id
_entity.type
_entity.pdbx_description
1 polymer ?
#
loop_
_entity_poly.entity_id
_entity_poly.type
_entity_poly.pdbx_seq_one_letter_code
_entity_poly.pdbx_strand_id
1 'polypeptide(L)'
;MVLVPLHDIELEDRFLLLVTLADGTELPFTVKGREERVDQQVNVFRDREGSKAVLASLYDALGRERVLKEENERHRKEETSVDHAFATLLANGSVKQTPFVQDQKWLLKDGDVEMTVRVYAGKAKAAVVFQITNQHRERPWSLMEARMATVSDGESRPFALRMTQAEIAPGGSATLAVVADRSAFASEKGPVNLALELFRGDGLQQAFVLLDHRLARE
;
A
#
# COMPACT_ATOMS: atom_id res chain seq x y z
N MET A 1 -16.42 22.48 34.27
CA MET A 1 -17.00 22.91 35.57
C MET A 1 -16.73 21.80 36.55
N VAL A 2 -16.08 22.09 37.67
CA VAL A 2 -15.70 21.10 38.69
C VAL A 2 -16.71 21.19 39.82
N LEU A 3 -17.29 20.06 40.21
CA LEU A 3 -18.18 19.96 41.37
C LEU A 3 -17.38 19.40 42.54
N VAL A 4 -17.31 20.15 43.64
CA VAL A 4 -16.55 19.76 44.84
C VAL A 4 -17.54 19.59 45.99
N PRO A 5 -17.57 18.44 46.67
CA PRO A 5 -18.44 18.25 47.82
C PRO A 5 -18.03 19.16 48.98
N LEU A 6 -19.01 19.76 49.65
CA LEU A 6 -18.79 20.67 50.78
C LEU A 6 -18.48 19.92 52.08
N HIS A 7 -18.82 18.63 52.15
CA HIS A 7 -18.59 17.74 53.30
C HIS A 7 -17.99 16.42 52.82
N ASP A 8 -17.18 15.77 53.67
CA ASP A 8 -16.61 14.46 53.36
C ASP A 8 -17.73 13.41 53.24
N ILE A 9 -17.64 12.58 52.20
CA ILE A 9 -18.61 11.51 51.90
C ILE A 9 -18.03 10.20 52.42
N GLU A 10 -18.73 9.52 53.33
CA GLU A 10 -18.28 8.24 53.87
C GLU A 10 -18.38 7.12 52.82
N LEU A 11 -17.60 6.05 52.98
CA LEU A 11 -17.50 4.95 52.00
C LEU A 11 -18.82 4.23 51.73
N GLU A 12 -19.74 4.27 52.70
CA GLU A 12 -21.03 3.59 52.63
C GLU A 12 -22.12 4.48 52.03
N ASP A 13 -21.87 5.80 51.96
CA ASP A 13 -22.84 6.78 51.52
C ASP A 13 -23.06 6.74 50.01
N ARG A 14 -24.33 6.92 49.60
CA ARG A 14 -24.77 6.99 48.21
C ARG A 14 -25.79 8.10 48.04
N PHE A 15 -25.50 9.05 47.15
CA PHE A 15 -26.40 10.15 46.85
C PHE A 15 -26.73 10.19 45.36
N LEU A 16 -27.97 10.58 45.05
CA LEU A 16 -28.41 10.84 43.69
C LEU A 16 -28.25 12.34 43.39
N LEU A 17 -27.41 12.66 42.42
CA LEU A 17 -27.20 14.00 41.93
C LEU A 17 -27.89 14.14 40.57
N LEU A 18 -28.89 15.01 40.49
CA LEU A 18 -29.53 15.37 39.23
C LEU A 18 -28.82 16.60 38.67
N VAL A 19 -28.19 16.46 37.51
CA VAL A 19 -27.45 17.55 36.86
C VAL A 19 -28.25 18.04 35.66
N THR A 20 -28.64 19.31 35.70
CA THR A 20 -29.29 20.00 34.58
C THR A 20 -28.22 20.66 33.70
N LEU A 21 -28.15 20.25 32.44
CA LEU A 21 -27.22 20.82 31.47
C LEU A 21 -27.72 22.18 30.95
N ALA A 22 -26.83 22.94 30.30
CA ALA A 22 -27.14 24.29 29.81
C ALA A 22 -28.30 24.33 28.78
N ASP A 23 -28.64 23.18 28.17
CA ASP A 23 -29.77 23.03 27.26
C ASP A 23 -31.08 22.59 27.96
N GLY A 24 -31.08 22.53 29.29
CA GLY A 24 -32.24 22.17 30.12
C GLY A 24 -32.43 20.67 30.35
N THR A 25 -31.56 19.81 29.79
CA THR A 25 -31.65 18.35 29.95
C THR A 25 -31.17 17.93 31.34
N GLU A 26 -31.96 17.13 32.06
CA GLU A 26 -31.62 16.63 33.41
C GLU A 26 -31.10 15.18 33.36
N LEU A 27 -29.94 14.95 33.97
CA LEU A 27 -29.27 13.64 33.99
C LEU A 27 -28.98 13.21 35.44
N PRO A 28 -29.51 12.05 35.89
CA PRO A 28 -29.27 11.55 37.23
C PRO A 28 -27.96 10.76 37.31
N PHE A 29 -27.14 11.08 38.30
CA PHE A 29 -25.90 10.40 38.64
C PHE A 29 -25.99 9.86 40.06
N THR A 30 -25.36 8.72 40.33
CA THR A 30 -25.20 8.21 41.71
C THR A 30 -23.76 8.38 42.15
N VAL A 31 -23.53 9.22 43.15
CA VAL A 31 -22.22 9.49 43.75
C VAL A 31 -22.06 8.60 44.99
N LYS A 32 -20.89 8.00 45.18
CA LYS A 32 -20.56 7.17 46.34
C LYS A 32 -19.15 7.47 46.84
N GLY A 33 -18.91 7.36 48.14
CA GLY A 33 -17.58 7.49 48.73
C GLY A 33 -16.63 6.36 48.31
N ARG A 34 -15.33 6.66 48.19
CA ARG A 34 -14.27 5.66 47.93
C ARG A 34 -12.96 6.09 48.60
N GLU A 35 -12.10 5.13 48.96
CA GLU A 35 -10.87 5.36 49.76
C GLU A 35 -9.76 6.14 49.03
N GLU A 36 -9.74 6.17 47.69
CA GLU A 36 -8.69 6.83 46.91
C GLU A 36 -9.19 8.09 46.20
N ARG A 37 -8.55 9.23 46.48
CA ARG A 37 -8.76 10.51 45.79
C ARG A 37 -8.06 10.47 44.43
N VAL A 38 -8.77 10.04 43.39
CA VAL A 38 -8.33 10.17 42.00
C VAL A 38 -9.30 11.10 41.27
N ASP A 39 -8.78 12.13 40.60
CA ASP A 39 -9.56 12.99 39.72
C ASP A 39 -10.17 12.15 38.60
N GLN A 40 -11.48 11.91 38.66
CA GLN A 40 -12.17 11.11 37.66
C GLN A 40 -12.70 12.01 36.55
N GLN A 41 -12.10 11.89 35.36
CA GLN A 41 -12.63 12.45 34.13
C GLN A 41 -13.62 11.43 33.52
N VAL A 42 -14.91 11.74 33.57
CA VAL A 42 -15.96 10.90 32.98
C VAL A 42 -16.34 11.48 31.61
N ASN A 43 -16.00 10.76 30.54
CA ASN A 43 -16.46 11.11 29.19
C ASN A 43 -17.90 10.62 29.01
N VAL A 44 -18.84 11.56 29.00
CA VAL A 44 -20.26 11.27 28.76
C VAL A 44 -20.52 11.32 27.25
N PHE A 45 -20.86 10.17 26.67
CA PHE A 45 -21.28 10.09 25.26
C PHE A 45 -22.81 9.99 25.18
N ARG A 46 -23.41 10.82 24.32
CA ARG A 46 -24.87 10.98 24.18
C ARG A 46 -25.60 9.75 23.62
N ASP A 47 -24.89 8.78 23.05
CA ASP A 47 -25.51 7.61 22.42
C ASP A 47 -24.64 6.34 22.54
N ARG A 48 -25.26 5.24 22.98
CA ARG A 48 -24.60 3.94 23.18
C ARG A 48 -24.46 3.14 21.88
N GLU A 49 -25.27 3.42 20.86
CA GLU A 49 -25.21 2.70 19.57
C GLU A 49 -24.11 3.24 18.65
N GLY A 50 -23.93 4.58 18.59
CA GLY A 50 -22.81 5.19 17.86
C GLY A 50 -21.41 4.80 18.39
N SER A 51 -21.27 4.57 19.71
CA SER A 51 -19.99 4.22 20.33
C SER A 51 -19.45 2.86 19.87
N LYS A 52 -20.30 1.84 19.71
CA LYS A 52 -19.88 0.51 19.22
C LYS A 52 -19.53 0.53 17.73
N ALA A 53 -20.27 1.27 16.91
CA ALA A 53 -19.98 1.42 15.48
C ALA A 53 -18.67 2.20 15.26
N VAL A 54 -18.43 3.24 16.06
CA VAL A 54 -17.18 4.02 16.01
C VAL A 54 -15.99 3.18 16.51
N LEU A 55 -16.14 2.40 17.59
CA LEU A 55 -15.11 1.48 18.08
C LEU A 55 -14.80 0.38 17.06
N ALA A 56 -15.81 -0.23 16.43
CA ALA A 56 -15.62 -1.23 15.39
C ALA A 56 -14.89 -0.62 14.17
N SER A 57 -15.30 0.58 13.73
CA SER A 57 -14.62 1.29 12.65
C SER A 57 -13.18 1.68 13.02
N LEU A 58 -12.90 1.99 14.29
CA LEU A 58 -11.56 2.31 14.76
C LEU A 58 -10.67 1.06 14.77
N TYR A 59 -11.18 -0.08 15.25
CA TYR A 59 -10.45 -1.35 15.23
C TYR A 59 -10.21 -1.86 13.81
N ASP A 60 -11.17 -1.70 12.89
CA ASP A 60 -10.99 -2.02 11.46
C ASP A 60 -10.00 -1.06 10.79
N ALA A 61 -9.99 0.21 11.18
CA ALA A 61 -9.00 1.18 10.70
C ALA A 61 -7.59 0.87 11.23
N LEU A 62 -7.45 0.54 12.52
CA LEU A 62 -6.18 0.13 13.15
C LEU A 62 -5.67 -1.20 12.58
N GLY A 63 -6.57 -2.16 12.30
CA GLY A 63 -6.22 -3.42 11.65
C GLY A 63 -5.68 -3.20 10.25
N ARG A 64 -6.37 -2.37 9.45
CA ARG A 64 -5.89 -1.98 8.11
C ARG A 64 -4.60 -1.18 8.15
N GLU A 65 -4.45 -0.23 9.07
CA GLU A 65 -3.22 0.55 9.23
C GLU A 65 -2.04 -0.35 9.61
N ARG A 66 -2.26 -1.35 10.47
CA ARG A 66 -1.22 -2.30 10.88
C ARG A 66 -0.78 -3.20 9.73
N VAL A 67 -1.73 -3.75 8.96
CA VAL A 67 -1.44 -4.53 7.75
C VAL A 67 -0.70 -3.65 6.74
N LEU A 68 -1.20 -2.45 6.47
CA LEU A 68 -0.57 -1.51 5.55
C LEU A 68 0.82 -1.10 6.02
N LYS A 69 1.06 -0.96 7.32
CA LYS A 69 2.36 -0.59 7.89
C LYS A 69 3.35 -1.76 7.87
N GLU A 70 2.89 -2.98 8.10
CA GLU A 70 3.70 -4.20 7.97
C GLU A 70 4.05 -4.46 6.50
N GLU A 71 3.11 -4.23 5.58
CA GLU A 71 3.38 -4.20 4.14
C GLU A 71 4.35 -3.07 3.78
N ASN A 72 4.15 -1.85 4.28
CA ASN A 72 5.04 -0.71 3.98
C ASN A 72 6.47 -0.93 4.53
N GLU A 73 6.62 -1.51 5.72
CA GLU A 73 7.92 -1.88 6.29
C GLU A 73 8.57 -3.05 5.54
N ARG A 74 7.77 -4.01 5.02
CA ARG A 74 8.26 -5.04 4.08
C ARG A 74 8.77 -4.38 2.79
N HIS A 75 7.97 -3.49 2.19
CA HIS A 75 8.30 -2.77 0.96
C HIS A 75 9.56 -1.89 1.15
N ARG A 76 9.72 -1.27 2.32
CA ARG A 76 10.91 -0.46 2.68
C ARG A 76 12.18 -1.29 2.85
N LYS A 77 12.07 -2.54 3.33
CA LYS A 77 13.21 -3.49 3.36
C LYS A 77 13.51 -4.06 1.98
N GLU A 78 12.49 -4.24 1.14
CA GLU A 78 12.64 -4.60 -0.27
C GLU A 78 13.32 -3.47 -1.07
N GLU A 79 13.03 -2.19 -0.78
CA GLU A 79 13.65 -1.01 -1.42
C GLU A 79 15.19 -0.93 -1.27
N THR A 80 15.75 -1.56 -0.24
CA THR A 80 17.22 -1.66 -0.05
C THR A 80 17.83 -2.95 -0.61
N SER A 81 17.03 -3.79 -1.27
CA SER A 81 17.48 -5.04 -1.88
C SER A 81 18.27 -4.81 -3.19
N VAL A 82 19.09 -5.81 -3.53
CA VAL A 82 19.84 -5.88 -4.80
C VAL A 82 18.92 -5.71 -6.02
N ASP A 83 17.64 -6.06 -5.91
CA ASP A 83 16.67 -5.96 -7.00
C ASP A 83 16.31 -4.50 -7.33
N HIS A 84 16.20 -3.63 -6.33
CA HIS A 84 16.00 -2.20 -6.55
C HIS A 84 17.23 -1.53 -7.14
N ALA A 85 18.43 -1.98 -6.78
CA ALA A 85 19.66 -1.51 -7.41
C ALA A 85 19.68 -1.90 -8.90
N PHE A 86 19.31 -3.14 -9.24
CA PHE A 86 19.18 -3.55 -10.63
C PHE A 86 18.08 -2.81 -11.38
N ALA A 87 16.90 -2.63 -10.79
CA ALA A 87 15.83 -1.84 -11.39
C ALA A 87 16.29 -0.40 -11.68
N THR A 88 17.09 0.19 -10.79
CA THR A 88 17.70 1.52 -11.00
C THR A 88 18.68 1.53 -12.16
N LEU A 89 19.59 0.56 -12.23
CA LEU A 89 20.54 0.46 -13.35
C LEU A 89 19.81 0.26 -14.69
N LEU A 90 18.79 -0.59 -14.72
CA LEU A 90 18.00 -0.85 -15.91
C LEU A 90 17.18 0.37 -16.35
N ALA A 91 16.54 1.08 -15.40
CA ALA A 91 15.79 2.30 -15.69
C ALA A 91 16.69 3.39 -16.31
N ASN A 92 17.95 3.47 -15.85
CA ASN A 92 18.95 4.40 -16.37
C ASN A 92 19.63 3.93 -17.67
N GLY A 93 19.24 2.76 -18.21
CA GLY A 93 19.81 2.22 -19.45
C GLY A 93 21.17 1.52 -19.30
N SER A 94 21.67 1.33 -18.07
CA SER A 94 22.95 0.70 -17.74
C SER A 94 22.92 -0.83 -17.81
N VAL A 95 22.23 -1.42 -18.80
CA VAL A 95 22.05 -2.89 -18.92
C VAL A 95 23.38 -3.64 -18.92
N LYS A 96 24.43 -3.08 -19.53
CA LYS A 96 25.78 -3.66 -19.56
C LYS A 96 26.44 -3.82 -18.19
N GLN A 97 25.95 -3.12 -17.17
CA GLN A 97 26.41 -3.21 -15.78
C GLN A 97 25.59 -4.23 -14.97
N THR A 98 24.69 -4.97 -15.62
CA THR A 98 23.83 -5.96 -14.98
C THR A 98 24.07 -7.35 -15.55
N PRO A 99 23.76 -8.43 -14.82
CA PRO A 99 23.91 -9.81 -15.30
C PRO A 99 22.77 -10.25 -16.24
N PHE A 100 21.98 -9.30 -16.76
CA PHE A 100 20.81 -9.58 -17.59
C PHE A 100 21.17 -9.72 -19.08
N VAL A 101 20.55 -10.69 -19.75
CA VAL A 101 20.63 -10.89 -21.20
C VAL A 101 19.24 -10.73 -21.78
N GLN A 102 19.10 -9.96 -22.85
CA GLN A 102 17.81 -9.73 -23.48
C GLN A 102 17.29 -11.03 -24.09
N ASP A 103 16.07 -11.42 -23.70
CA ASP A 103 15.38 -12.61 -24.20
C ASP A 103 14.40 -12.22 -25.31
N GLN A 104 13.57 -11.20 -25.05
CA GLN A 104 12.54 -10.74 -25.99
C GLN A 104 12.50 -9.21 -26.09
N LYS A 105 12.01 -8.73 -27.23
CA LYS A 105 11.73 -7.31 -27.48
C LYS A 105 10.57 -7.16 -28.45
N TRP A 106 9.64 -6.28 -28.12
CA TRP A 106 8.56 -5.90 -29.04
C TRP A 106 8.12 -4.44 -28.80
N LEU A 107 7.31 -3.94 -29.73
CA LEU A 107 6.71 -2.61 -29.67
C LEU A 107 5.21 -2.76 -29.44
N LEU A 108 4.70 -2.10 -28.42
CA LEU A 108 3.29 -1.92 -28.14
C LEU A 108 2.89 -0.50 -28.54
N LYS A 109 1.81 -0.37 -29.32
CA LYS A 109 1.19 0.91 -29.65
C LYS A 109 -0.25 0.86 -29.20
N ASP A 110 -0.62 1.75 -28.29
CA ASP A 110 -1.97 1.84 -27.76
C ASP A 110 -2.39 3.31 -27.66
N GLY A 111 -3.24 3.72 -28.60
CA GLY A 111 -3.65 5.12 -28.76
C GLY A 111 -2.44 6.05 -28.88
N ASP A 112 -2.37 7.01 -27.96
CA ASP A 112 -1.31 8.02 -27.89
C ASP A 112 -0.10 7.56 -27.04
N VAL A 113 0.07 6.27 -26.80
CA VAL A 113 1.22 5.73 -26.06
C VAL A 113 1.95 4.72 -26.94
N GLU A 114 3.24 4.96 -27.13
CA GLU A 114 4.16 4.01 -27.75
C GLU A 114 5.09 3.46 -26.68
N MET A 115 5.21 2.13 -26.62
CA MET A 115 5.95 1.45 -25.56
C MET A 115 6.82 0.34 -26.15
N THR A 116 8.14 0.48 -26.05
CA THR A 116 9.04 -0.63 -26.36
C THR A 116 9.26 -1.47 -25.11
N VAL A 117 8.85 -2.74 -25.17
CA VAL A 117 9.03 -3.70 -24.09
C VAL A 117 10.27 -4.55 -24.38
N ARG A 118 11.14 -4.71 -23.38
CA ARG A 118 12.27 -5.64 -23.42
C ARG A 118 12.24 -6.53 -22.20
N VAL A 119 12.25 -7.84 -22.42
CA VAL A 119 12.34 -8.85 -21.37
C VAL A 119 13.76 -9.37 -21.32
N TYR A 120 14.26 -9.55 -20.10
CA TYR A 120 15.61 -10.02 -19.84
C TYR A 120 15.60 -11.23 -18.92
N ALA A 121 16.44 -12.21 -19.25
CA ALA A 121 16.75 -13.35 -18.43
C ALA A 121 18.06 -13.11 -17.68
N GLY A 122 18.13 -13.45 -16.40
CA GLY A 122 19.31 -13.28 -15.56
C GLY A 122 19.54 -14.49 -14.66
N LYS A 123 20.66 -14.50 -13.95
CA LYS A 123 20.93 -15.51 -12.92
C LYS A 123 20.03 -15.25 -11.71
N ALA A 124 19.14 -16.19 -11.44
CA ALA A 124 18.10 -16.18 -10.41
C ALA A 124 17.14 -14.98 -10.47
N LYS A 125 17.09 -14.25 -11.58
CA LYS A 125 16.29 -13.02 -11.72
C LYS A 125 15.77 -12.86 -13.13
N ALA A 126 14.59 -12.26 -13.25
CA ALA A 126 14.02 -11.81 -14.51
C ALA A 126 13.83 -10.30 -14.44
N ALA A 127 13.89 -9.62 -15.59
CA ALA A 127 13.62 -8.19 -15.65
C ALA A 127 12.83 -7.80 -16.89
N VAL A 128 12.04 -6.74 -16.76
CA VAL A 128 11.31 -6.13 -17.87
C VAL A 128 11.61 -4.64 -17.88
N VAL A 129 11.96 -4.11 -19.04
CA VAL A 129 12.18 -2.68 -19.25
C VAL A 129 11.18 -2.18 -20.29
N PHE A 130 10.40 -1.20 -19.90
CA PHE A 130 9.49 -0.46 -20.74
C PHE A 130 10.10 0.90 -21.04
N GLN A 131 10.30 1.21 -22.32
CA GLN A 131 10.53 2.59 -22.77
C GLN A 131 9.20 3.13 -23.25
N ILE A 132 8.66 4.11 -22.52
CA ILE A 132 7.31 4.65 -22.70
C ILE A 132 7.46 6.04 -23.30
N THR A 133 6.78 6.30 -24.41
CA THR A 133 6.69 7.60 -25.06
C THR A 133 5.24 8.04 -25.07
N ASN A 134 4.96 9.17 -24.43
CA ASN A 134 3.63 9.79 -24.42
C ASN A 134 3.49 10.65 -25.67
N GLN A 135 2.70 10.20 -26.65
CA GLN A 135 2.40 10.93 -27.89
C GLN A 135 1.16 11.82 -27.76
N HIS A 136 0.50 11.84 -26.59
CA HIS A 136 -0.67 12.68 -26.38
C HIS A 136 -0.26 14.15 -26.39
N ARG A 137 -1.09 15.02 -26.97
CA ARG A 137 -0.78 16.45 -27.17
C ARG A 137 -0.88 17.32 -25.92
N GLU A 138 -1.85 17.02 -25.05
CA GLU A 138 -2.17 17.88 -23.91
C GLU A 138 -2.08 17.20 -22.54
N ARG A 139 -2.28 15.88 -22.47
CA ARG A 139 -2.37 15.13 -21.21
C ARG A 139 -1.05 14.44 -20.88
N PRO A 140 -0.58 14.54 -19.64
CA PRO A 140 0.54 13.74 -19.17
C PRO A 140 0.14 12.27 -19.02
N TRP A 141 1.14 11.39 -19.07
CA TRP A 141 0.99 9.98 -18.77
C TRP A 141 1.64 9.68 -17.42
N SER A 142 0.97 8.93 -16.56
CA SER A 142 1.52 8.48 -15.29
C SER A 142 1.18 7.01 -15.07
N LEU A 143 2.04 6.33 -14.31
CA LEU A 143 1.77 4.99 -13.82
C LEU A 143 0.87 5.09 -12.58
N MET A 144 -0.30 4.47 -12.60
CA MET A 144 -1.12 4.31 -11.40
C MET A 144 -0.60 3.16 -10.56
N GLU A 145 -0.42 2.01 -11.21
CA GLU A 145 -0.07 0.77 -10.52
C GLU A 145 0.64 -0.18 -11.47
N ALA A 146 1.56 -0.96 -10.92
CA ALA A 146 2.06 -2.18 -11.54
C ALA A 146 1.70 -3.35 -10.64
N ARG A 147 1.23 -4.45 -11.22
CA ARG A 147 0.92 -5.69 -10.50
C ARG A 147 1.69 -6.84 -11.09
N MET A 148 2.18 -7.72 -10.22
CA MET A 148 2.74 -9.00 -10.63
C MET A 148 2.00 -10.11 -9.92
N ALA A 149 1.50 -11.07 -10.69
CA ALA A 149 0.75 -12.18 -10.15
C ALA A 149 1.10 -13.48 -10.86
N THR A 150 0.83 -14.62 -10.23
CA THR A 150 0.93 -15.93 -10.87
C THR A 150 -0.15 -16.08 -11.93
N VAL A 151 0.19 -16.72 -13.05
CA VAL A 151 -0.75 -16.97 -14.15
C VAL A 151 -1.78 -18.04 -13.77
N SER A 152 -1.40 -18.97 -12.88
CA SER A 152 -2.23 -20.11 -12.49
C SER A 152 -3.43 -19.76 -11.61
N ASP A 153 -3.23 -18.86 -10.66
CA ASP A 153 -4.15 -18.62 -9.54
C ASP A 153 -4.23 -17.14 -9.14
N GLY A 154 -3.52 -16.25 -9.82
CA GLY A 154 -3.61 -14.81 -9.59
C GLY A 154 -3.00 -14.34 -8.27
N GLU A 155 -2.16 -15.16 -7.64
CA GLU A 155 -1.51 -14.83 -6.38
C GLU A 155 -0.48 -13.72 -6.61
N SER A 156 -0.58 -12.64 -5.83
CA SER A 156 0.34 -11.50 -5.92
C SER A 156 1.78 -11.90 -5.58
N ARG A 157 2.74 -11.40 -6.35
CA ARG A 157 4.17 -11.69 -6.19
C ARG A 157 4.98 -10.41 -6.02
N PRO A 158 6.00 -10.42 -5.16
CA PRO A 158 6.86 -9.25 -4.94
C PRO A 158 7.78 -9.01 -6.14
N PHE A 159 8.08 -7.75 -6.39
CA PHE A 159 9.03 -7.33 -7.41
C PHE A 159 9.56 -5.93 -7.08
N ALA A 160 10.75 -5.62 -7.58
CA ALA A 160 11.30 -4.28 -7.53
C ALA A 160 10.87 -3.48 -8.77
N LEU A 161 10.51 -2.22 -8.59
CA LEU A 161 10.13 -1.31 -9.67
C LEU A 161 10.89 0.01 -9.56
N ARG A 162 11.36 0.51 -10.69
CA ARG A 162 11.94 1.85 -10.79
C ARG A 162 11.51 2.54 -12.07
N MET A 163 11.11 3.79 -11.95
CA MET A 163 10.82 4.67 -13.09
C MET A 163 11.77 5.87 -13.08
N THR A 164 12.16 6.37 -14.25
CA THR A 164 13.03 7.56 -14.36
C THR A 164 12.33 8.84 -13.94
N GLN A 165 11.02 8.93 -14.12
CA GLN A 165 10.14 10.04 -13.71
C GLN A 165 8.73 9.51 -13.47
N ALA A 166 8.03 10.02 -12.45
CA ALA A 166 6.68 9.53 -12.10
C ALA A 166 5.60 9.93 -13.13
N GLU A 167 5.85 11.02 -13.86
CA GLU A 167 4.94 11.59 -14.84
C GLU A 167 5.69 11.90 -16.13
N ILE A 168 5.08 11.60 -17.27
CA ILE A 168 5.61 11.81 -18.61
C ILE A 168 4.77 12.91 -19.27
N ALA A 169 5.37 14.09 -19.41
CA ALA A 169 4.75 15.20 -20.12
C ALA A 169 4.34 14.82 -21.56
N PRO A 170 3.38 15.53 -22.18
CA PRO A 170 3.09 15.43 -23.61
C PRO A 170 4.35 15.45 -24.48
N GLY A 171 4.52 14.48 -25.38
CA GLY A 171 5.71 14.30 -26.21
C GLY A 171 6.94 13.74 -25.48
N GLY A 172 6.86 13.58 -24.16
CA GLY A 172 7.95 13.11 -23.31
C GLY A 172 8.15 11.59 -23.38
N SER A 173 9.24 11.13 -22.79
CA SER A 173 9.51 9.69 -22.64
C SER A 173 10.11 9.37 -21.28
N ALA A 174 9.83 8.16 -20.78
CA ALA A 174 10.42 7.62 -19.56
C ALA A 174 10.78 6.16 -19.72
N THR A 175 11.65 5.68 -18.84
CA THR A 175 11.94 4.25 -18.70
C THR A 175 11.37 3.76 -17.38
N LEU A 176 10.64 2.64 -17.44
CA LEU A 176 10.19 1.87 -16.30
C LEU A 176 10.93 0.52 -16.33
N ALA A 177 11.57 0.14 -15.24
CA ALA A 177 12.22 -1.15 -15.08
C ALA A 177 11.59 -1.91 -13.91
N VAL A 178 11.34 -3.19 -14.15
CA VAL A 178 10.80 -4.14 -13.18
C VAL A 178 11.79 -5.31 -13.05
N VAL A 179 12.09 -5.73 -11.84
CA VAL A 179 12.97 -6.87 -11.54
C VAL A 179 12.25 -7.81 -10.58
N ALA A 180 12.20 -9.09 -10.94
CA ALA A 180 11.64 -10.15 -10.12
C ALA A 180 12.73 -11.18 -9.77
N ASP A 181 12.80 -11.55 -8.50
CA ASP A 181 13.66 -12.63 -8.01
C ASP A 181 13.07 -14.00 -8.35
N ARG A 182 13.92 -15.04 -8.44
CA ARG A 182 13.48 -16.42 -8.68
C ARG A 182 12.45 -16.89 -7.66
N SER A 183 12.52 -16.42 -6.42
CA SER A 183 11.51 -16.72 -5.38
C SER A 183 10.09 -16.30 -5.78
N ALA A 184 9.92 -15.27 -6.61
CA ALA A 184 8.61 -14.87 -7.14
C ALA A 184 8.00 -15.97 -8.04
N PHE A 185 8.83 -16.78 -8.70
CA PHE A 185 8.43 -17.88 -9.58
C PHE A 185 8.29 -19.22 -8.84
N ALA A 186 8.48 -19.27 -7.52
CA ALA A 186 8.41 -20.50 -6.74
C ALA A 186 7.00 -20.73 -6.16
N SER A 187 6.49 -21.95 -6.28
CA SER A 187 5.28 -22.42 -5.61
C SER A 187 5.50 -23.82 -5.02
N GLU A 188 4.69 -24.24 -4.05
CA GLU A 188 4.72 -25.58 -3.46
C GLU A 188 4.56 -26.69 -4.50
N LYS A 189 3.87 -26.40 -5.61
CA LYS A 189 3.60 -27.35 -6.70
C LYS A 189 4.68 -27.32 -7.80
N GLY A 190 5.72 -26.50 -7.66
CA GLY A 190 6.77 -26.31 -8.65
C GLY A 190 6.88 -24.87 -9.17
N PRO A 191 7.70 -24.64 -10.21
CA PRO A 191 7.87 -23.30 -10.77
C PRO A 191 6.60 -22.82 -11.48
N VAL A 192 6.28 -21.54 -11.33
CA VAL A 192 5.10 -20.88 -11.91
C VAL A 192 5.51 -19.71 -12.79
N ASN A 193 4.72 -19.43 -13.82
CA ASN A 193 4.88 -18.26 -14.67
C ASN A 193 4.16 -17.05 -14.07
N LEU A 194 4.67 -15.85 -14.35
CA LEU A 194 4.14 -14.61 -13.82
C LEU A 194 3.52 -13.76 -14.93
N ALA A 195 2.49 -13.00 -14.57
CA ALA A 195 1.90 -11.94 -15.37
C ALA A 195 2.26 -10.60 -14.74
N LEU A 196 2.84 -9.70 -15.53
CA LEU A 196 3.11 -8.32 -15.15
C LEU A 196 2.11 -7.41 -15.87
N GLU A 197 1.36 -6.65 -15.11
CA GLU A 197 0.32 -5.74 -15.59
C GLU A 197 0.67 -4.31 -15.21
N LEU A 198 0.55 -3.39 -16.17
CA LEU A 198 0.71 -1.95 -15.93
C LEU A 198 -0.63 -1.26 -16.11
N PHE A 199 -1.01 -0.43 -15.13
CA PHE A 199 -2.21 0.40 -15.17
C PHE A 199 -1.81 1.87 -15.22
N ARG A 200 -2.39 2.59 -16.18
CA ARG A 200 -2.20 4.04 -16.36
C ARG A 200 -2.97 4.82 -15.28
N GLY A 201 -2.61 6.09 -15.08
CA GLY A 201 -3.25 7.03 -14.16
C GLY A 201 -4.80 7.11 -14.20
N ASP A 202 -5.43 6.69 -15.30
CA ASP A 202 -6.89 6.63 -15.44
C ASP A 202 -7.49 5.24 -15.13
N GLY A 203 -6.67 4.31 -14.64
CA GLY A 203 -7.06 2.95 -14.26
C GLY A 203 -7.14 1.95 -15.42
N LEU A 204 -6.90 2.38 -16.66
CA LEU A 204 -6.87 1.47 -17.81
C LEU A 204 -5.58 0.66 -17.85
N GLN A 205 -5.69 -0.62 -18.19
CA GLN A 205 -4.54 -1.50 -18.39
C GLN A 205 -3.78 -1.07 -19.65
N GLN A 206 -2.53 -0.64 -19.47
CA GLN A 206 -1.66 -0.15 -20.52
C GLN A 206 -0.81 -1.26 -21.13
N ALA A 207 -0.39 -2.26 -20.34
CA ALA A 207 0.45 -3.35 -20.80
C ALA A 207 0.21 -4.63 -19.99
N PHE A 208 0.41 -5.76 -20.66
CA PHE A 208 0.42 -7.10 -20.08
C PHE A 208 1.64 -7.85 -20.61
N VAL A 209 2.45 -8.42 -19.70
CA VAL A 209 3.67 -9.16 -20.04
C VAL A 209 3.69 -10.50 -19.33
N LEU A 210 3.83 -11.58 -20.09
CA LEU A 210 4.01 -12.93 -19.55
C LEU A 210 5.51 -13.19 -19.30
N LEU A 211 5.85 -13.63 -18.09
CA LEU A 211 7.20 -14.01 -17.70
C LEU A 211 7.26 -15.51 -17.44
N ASP A 212 8.01 -16.21 -18.29
CA ASP A 212 8.31 -17.63 -18.09
C ASP A 212 9.32 -17.78 -16.93
N HIS A 213 9.09 -18.75 -16.04
CA HIS A 213 10.01 -19.08 -14.94
C HIS A 213 11.44 -19.36 -15.40
N ARG A 214 11.66 -19.79 -16.64
CA ARG A 214 12.97 -20.04 -17.24
C ARG A 214 13.81 -18.77 -17.43
N LEU A 215 13.20 -17.59 -17.37
CA LEU A 215 13.92 -16.30 -17.42
C LEU A 215 14.83 -16.12 -16.19
N ALA A 216 14.41 -16.63 -15.03
CA ALA A 216 15.22 -16.66 -13.81
C ALA A 216 16.08 -17.94 -13.78
N ARG A 217 17.18 -17.91 -14.53
CA ARG A 217 18.11 -19.04 -14.73
C ARG A 217 18.82 -19.44 -13.44
N GLU A 218 19.38 -20.65 -13.40
CA GLU A 218 20.20 -21.13 -12.28
C GLU A 218 21.52 -20.38 -12.07
#